data_AF-A0A8H4QWU7-F1
#
_entry.id   AF-A0A8H4QWU7-F1
#
_cell.length_a   1.000
_cell.length_b   1.000
_cell.length_c   1.000
_cell.angle_alpha   90.00
_cell.angle_beta   90.00
_cell.angle_gamma   90.00
#
_symmetry.space_group_name_H-M   'P 1'
#
loop_
_entity.id
_entity.type
_entity.pdbx_description
1 polymer ?
#
loop_
_entity_poly.entity_id
_entity_poly.type
_entity_poly.pdbx_seq_one_letter_code
_entity_poly.pdbx_strand_id
1 'polypeptide(L)'
;MASWLTFSAPRNSCIRSRLFRYYSDISYQNAAKKWQLGGIPKPKSILEDDDAEIDLSEDEDAVNGASPNAVPLHLRSPSGKPTPAEYRAHRETMQKKFPDGWSPPRKLSREAMDALRQLNRIEPQTFTTSVLADKFKISPEAVRRILKSKWEPGVEKRTKLAMKEREFRQAFIKERREKELLETENTRELQKMFRRSRRSEGESDLDPPGEEHGLDARDTFTFR
;
A
#
# COMPACT_ATOMS: atom_id res chain seq x y z
N MET A 1 -68.51 53.55 49.10
CA MET A 1 -67.47 53.64 50.15
C MET A 1 -66.47 52.50 49.91
N ALA A 2 -65.17 52.86 49.94
CA ALA A 2 -63.92 52.07 49.97
C ALA A 2 -64.01 50.53 50.12
N SER A 3 -63.10 49.68 49.64
CA SER A 3 -61.80 49.76 48.96
C SER A 3 -61.42 48.28 48.74
N TRP A 4 -60.90 47.88 47.58
CA TRP A 4 -60.18 46.60 47.47
C TRP A 4 -58.89 46.83 46.69
N LEU A 5 -57.79 46.60 47.40
CA LEU A 5 -56.40 46.85 47.02
C LEU A 5 -55.98 46.03 45.80
N THR A 6 -55.30 46.70 44.87
CA THR A 6 -54.53 46.07 43.79
C THR A 6 -53.18 45.59 44.35
N PHE A 7 -52.86 44.31 44.14
CA PHE A 7 -51.52 43.79 44.39
C PHE A 7 -50.83 43.52 43.05
N SER A 8 -49.75 44.26 42.82
CA SER A 8 -48.88 44.20 41.65
C SER A 8 -47.97 42.97 41.72
N ALA A 9 -48.03 42.10 40.70
CA ALA A 9 -47.06 41.02 40.53
C ALA A 9 -45.78 41.52 39.82
N PRO A 10 -44.57 41.14 40.28
CA PRO A 10 -43.32 41.59 39.68
C PRO A 10 -42.99 40.87 38.37
N ARG A 11 -42.40 41.63 37.44
CA ARG A 11 -41.76 41.14 36.20
C ARG A 11 -40.30 40.77 36.46
N ASN A 12 -39.79 39.89 35.59
CA ASN A 12 -38.38 39.57 35.32
C ASN A 12 -37.74 38.58 36.32
N SER A 13 -36.89 37.63 35.92
CA SER A 13 -36.14 37.43 34.68
C SER A 13 -35.65 35.98 34.64
N CYS A 14 -35.97 35.24 33.56
CA CYS A 14 -35.27 33.99 33.26
C CYS A 14 -34.12 34.29 32.30
N ILE A 15 -32.90 34.28 32.83
CA ILE A 15 -31.66 34.35 32.06
C ILE A 15 -31.53 33.03 31.28
N ARG A 16 -31.74 33.07 29.96
CA ARG A 16 -31.41 31.94 29.07
C ARG A 16 -29.88 31.88 28.91
N SER A 17 -29.29 30.79 29.39
CA SER A 17 -27.91 30.40 29.10
C SER A 17 -27.66 30.37 27.58
N ARG A 18 -26.70 31.16 27.10
CA ARG A 18 -26.20 31.09 25.72
C ARG A 18 -25.40 29.78 25.56
N LEU A 19 -25.93 28.84 24.79
CA LEU A 19 -25.12 27.77 24.21
C LEU A 19 -24.16 28.39 23.19
N PHE A 20 -22.86 28.27 23.43
CA PHE A 20 -21.84 28.59 22.43
C PHE A 20 -22.02 27.65 21.23
N ARG A 21 -22.37 28.22 20.06
CA ARG A 21 -22.39 27.48 18.79
C ARG A 21 -20.94 27.23 18.38
N TYR A 22 -20.49 25.97 18.47
CA TYR A 22 -19.15 25.53 18.06
C TYR A 22 -18.93 25.48 16.53
N TYR A 23 -19.90 25.92 15.73
CA TYR A 23 -19.74 26.14 14.29
C TYR A 23 -19.98 27.62 13.99
N SER A 24 -18.96 28.44 14.20
CA SER A 24 -18.96 29.81 13.68
C SER A 24 -18.38 29.80 12.26
N ASP A 25 -19.17 30.25 11.28
CA ASP A 25 -18.86 30.41 9.85
C ASP A 25 -17.66 31.33 9.50
N ILE A 26 -16.86 31.69 10.49
CA ILE A 26 -15.79 32.69 10.38
C ILE A 26 -14.63 32.16 9.52
N SER A 27 -14.42 30.83 9.47
CA SER A 27 -13.35 30.22 8.66
C SER A 27 -13.62 30.29 7.15
N TYR A 28 -14.89 30.33 6.73
CA TYR A 28 -15.27 30.36 5.31
C TYR A 28 -15.07 31.73 4.66
N GLN A 29 -15.16 32.81 5.44
CA GLN A 29 -14.99 34.18 4.93
C GLN A 29 -13.55 34.45 4.47
N ASN A 30 -12.56 33.90 5.19
CA ASN A 30 -11.15 34.02 4.81
C ASN A 30 -10.79 33.17 3.59
N ALA A 31 -11.40 32.00 3.45
CA ALA A 31 -11.26 31.18 2.25
C ALA A 31 -11.89 31.86 1.02
N ALA A 32 -13.10 32.40 1.13
CA ALA A 32 -13.76 33.09 0.02
C ALA A 32 -12.95 34.28 -0.50
N LYS A 33 -12.31 35.06 0.39
CA LYS A 33 -11.38 36.14 -0.02
C LYS A 33 -10.10 35.60 -0.67
N LYS A 34 -9.51 34.51 -0.15
CA LYS A 34 -8.30 33.90 -0.72
C LYS A 34 -8.51 33.41 -2.15
N TRP A 35 -9.69 32.86 -2.45
CA TRP A 35 -10.04 32.31 -3.75
C TRP A 35 -10.85 33.28 -4.63
N GLN A 36 -10.96 34.56 -4.22
CA GLN A 36 -11.68 35.62 -4.94
C GLN A 36 -13.15 35.27 -5.29
N LEU A 37 -13.79 34.43 -4.48
CA LEU A 37 -15.18 33.98 -4.67
C LEU A 37 -16.21 35.00 -4.15
N GLY A 38 -15.77 36.21 -3.79
CA GLY A 38 -16.67 37.27 -3.34
C GLY A 38 -17.57 37.73 -4.50
N GLY A 39 -18.86 37.38 -4.43
CA GLY A 39 -19.88 37.77 -5.42
C GLY A 39 -20.38 36.63 -6.32
N ILE A 40 -19.75 35.45 -6.28
CA ILE A 40 -20.25 34.27 -6.99
C ILE A 40 -21.26 33.58 -6.05
N PRO A 41 -22.54 33.41 -6.46
CA PRO A 41 -23.52 32.73 -5.62
C PRO A 41 -23.04 31.30 -5.34
N LYS A 42 -23.30 30.81 -4.13
CA LYS A 42 -22.96 29.43 -3.75
C LYS A 42 -23.53 28.48 -4.82
N PRO A 43 -22.74 27.55 -5.40
CA PRO A 43 -23.27 26.60 -6.36
C PRO A 43 -24.41 25.82 -5.70
N LYS A 44 -25.52 25.68 -6.43
CA LYS A 44 -26.69 24.92 -5.97
C LYS A 44 -26.28 23.46 -5.76
N SER A 45 -26.86 22.82 -4.75
CA SER A 45 -26.49 21.43 -4.45
C SER A 45 -27.06 20.51 -5.53
N ILE A 46 -26.32 19.46 -5.89
CA ILE A 46 -26.74 18.50 -6.93
C ILE A 46 -28.06 17.78 -6.61
N LEU A 47 -28.55 17.90 -5.36
CA LEU A 47 -29.79 17.32 -4.87
C LEU A 47 -31.00 18.25 -5.03
N GLU A 48 -30.79 19.52 -5.38
CA GLU A 48 -31.86 20.51 -5.60
C GLU A 48 -32.27 20.63 -7.08
N ASP A 49 -31.53 20.00 -8.01
CA ASP A 49 -31.72 20.07 -9.47
C ASP A 49 -32.23 18.73 -10.08
N ASP A 50 -32.79 17.81 -9.28
CA ASP A 50 -33.16 16.44 -9.72
C ASP A 50 -34.38 16.34 -10.68
N ASP A 51 -35.04 17.45 -11.02
CA ASP A 51 -36.16 17.47 -11.99
C ASP A 51 -35.77 18.05 -13.37
N ALA A 52 -34.51 18.41 -13.59
CA ALA A 52 -34.06 18.81 -14.92
C ALA A 52 -33.92 17.56 -15.81
N GLU A 53 -34.66 17.49 -16.92
CA GLU A 53 -34.44 16.47 -17.95
C GLU A 53 -32.99 16.59 -18.47
N ILE A 54 -32.12 15.70 -17.98
CA ILE A 54 -30.75 15.59 -18.46
C ILE A 54 -30.85 14.96 -19.85
N ASP A 55 -30.64 15.76 -20.89
CA ASP A 55 -30.59 15.28 -22.27
C ASP A 55 -29.32 14.47 -22.49
N LEU A 56 -29.41 13.18 -22.17
CA LEU A 56 -28.36 12.18 -22.37
C LEU A 56 -28.37 11.60 -23.81
N SER A 57 -29.16 12.16 -24.74
CA SER A 57 -29.26 11.65 -26.10
C SER A 57 -27.94 11.72 -26.88
N GLU A 58 -27.08 12.69 -26.58
CA GLU A 58 -25.74 12.81 -27.20
C GLU A 58 -24.76 11.72 -26.72
N ASP A 59 -24.93 11.21 -25.50
CA ASP A 59 -24.03 10.20 -24.90
C ASP A 59 -24.49 8.75 -25.20
N GLU A 60 -25.79 8.55 -25.47
CA GLU A 60 -26.36 7.27 -25.92
C GLU A 60 -25.72 6.80 -27.24
N ASP A 61 -25.42 7.72 -28.16
CA ASP A 61 -24.83 7.40 -29.47
C ASP A 61 -23.41 6.80 -29.38
N ALA A 62 -22.64 7.25 -28.39
CA ALA A 62 -21.29 6.74 -28.14
C ALA A 62 -21.30 5.35 -27.46
N VAL A 63 -22.31 5.07 -26.65
CA VAL A 63 -22.47 3.81 -25.91
C VAL A 63 -23.12 2.72 -26.77
N ASN A 64 -24.12 3.08 -27.58
CA ASN A 64 -24.86 2.16 -28.44
C ASN A 64 -24.14 1.84 -29.76
N GLY A 65 -23.05 2.54 -30.08
CA GLY A 65 -22.26 2.30 -31.31
C GLY A 65 -23.04 2.58 -32.60
N ALA A 66 -24.06 3.45 -32.52
CA ALA A 66 -25.13 3.60 -33.51
C ALA A 66 -24.76 4.41 -34.76
N SER A 67 -23.47 4.74 -34.99
CA SER A 67 -23.05 5.23 -36.31
C SER A 67 -22.72 4.03 -37.20
N PRO A 68 -23.62 3.61 -38.13
CA PRO A 68 -23.41 2.42 -38.96
C PRO A 68 -22.18 2.52 -39.87
N ASN A 69 -21.62 3.72 -40.05
CA ASN A 69 -20.43 3.97 -40.86
C ASN A 69 -19.15 4.24 -40.05
N ALA A 70 -19.20 4.21 -38.71
CA ALA A 70 -17.99 4.45 -37.92
C ALA A 70 -17.07 3.23 -37.94
N VAL A 71 -15.79 3.44 -38.25
CA VAL A 71 -14.78 2.38 -38.21
C VAL A 71 -14.73 1.73 -36.81
N PRO A 72 -14.54 0.40 -36.72
CA PRO A 72 -14.46 -0.28 -35.42
C PRO A 72 -13.26 0.23 -34.62
N LEU A 73 -13.37 0.24 -33.28
CA LEU A 73 -12.38 0.87 -32.37
C LEU A 73 -10.93 0.46 -32.64
N HIS A 74 -10.69 -0.80 -33.03
CA HIS A 74 -9.35 -1.34 -33.30
C HIS A 74 -8.70 -0.79 -34.59
N LEU A 75 -9.47 -0.20 -35.50
CA LEU A 75 -8.98 0.46 -36.72
C LEU A 75 -8.86 1.98 -36.55
N ARG A 76 -9.32 2.55 -35.42
CA ARG A 76 -9.23 3.98 -35.17
C ARG A 76 -7.79 4.36 -34.81
N SER A 77 -7.19 5.26 -35.57
CA SER A 77 -5.94 5.91 -35.15
C SER A 77 -6.21 6.84 -33.97
N PRO A 78 -5.27 6.96 -33.02
CA PRO A 78 -5.41 7.93 -31.94
C PRO A 78 -5.56 9.33 -32.53
N SER A 79 -6.35 10.18 -31.88
CA SER A 79 -6.50 11.56 -32.35
C SER A 79 -5.11 12.21 -32.39
N GLY A 80 -4.80 12.96 -33.46
CA GLY A 80 -3.54 13.71 -33.55
C GLY A 80 -3.41 14.84 -32.52
N LYS A 81 -4.44 15.07 -31.70
CA LYS A 81 -4.40 16.01 -30.58
C LYS A 81 -3.45 15.45 -29.49
N PRO A 82 -2.56 16.28 -28.93
CA PRO A 82 -1.67 15.83 -27.87
C PRO A 82 -2.47 15.37 -26.65
N THR A 83 -1.99 14.32 -25.98
CA THR A 83 -2.58 13.87 -24.72
C THR A 83 -2.60 15.04 -23.72
N PRO A 84 -3.73 15.34 -23.06
CA PRO A 84 -3.83 16.45 -22.11
C PRO A 84 -2.77 16.38 -21.01
N ALA A 85 -2.38 17.55 -20.49
CA ALA A 85 -1.25 17.68 -19.57
C ALA A 85 -1.39 16.82 -18.30
N GLU A 86 -2.60 16.72 -17.75
CA GLU A 86 -2.90 15.94 -16.54
C GLU A 86 -2.58 14.45 -16.71
N TYR A 87 -3.01 13.86 -17.83
CA TYR A 87 -2.73 12.46 -18.14
C TYR A 87 -1.25 12.20 -18.39
N ARG A 88 -0.55 13.15 -19.01
CA ARG A 88 0.91 13.07 -19.21
C ARG A 88 1.64 13.09 -17.87
N ALA A 89 1.30 14.04 -17.00
CA ALA A 89 1.85 14.15 -15.66
C ALA A 89 1.60 12.87 -14.84
N HIS A 90 0.38 12.33 -14.87
CA HIS A 90 0.07 11.07 -14.19
C HIS A 90 0.94 9.91 -14.72
N ARG A 91 1.07 9.75 -16.05
CA ARG A 91 1.94 8.72 -16.64
C ARG A 91 3.39 8.87 -16.21
N GLU A 92 3.93 10.09 -16.23
CA GLU A 92 5.29 10.36 -15.77
C GLU A 92 5.47 10.03 -14.28
N THR A 93 4.51 10.38 -13.42
CA THR A 93 4.59 10.02 -12.00
C THR A 93 4.57 8.51 -11.79
N MET A 94 3.76 7.77 -12.55
CA MET A 94 3.71 6.32 -12.47
C MET A 94 5.00 5.67 -12.96
N GLN A 95 5.58 6.17 -14.06
CA GLN A 95 6.84 5.68 -14.59
C GLN A 95 8.01 5.97 -13.62
N LYS A 96 8.02 7.14 -12.97
CA LYS A 96 8.99 7.48 -11.93
C LYS A 96 8.85 6.60 -10.69
N LYS A 97 7.61 6.32 -10.26
CA LYS A 97 7.33 5.47 -9.09
C LYS A 97 7.64 3.99 -9.35
N PHE A 98 7.43 3.54 -10.58
CA PHE A 98 7.56 2.14 -10.98
C PHE A 98 8.39 2.01 -12.26
N PRO A 99 9.73 2.16 -12.17
CA PRO A 99 10.60 2.11 -13.35
C PRO A 99 10.58 0.74 -14.04
N ASP A 100 10.55 -0.35 -13.26
CA ASP A 100 10.43 -1.73 -13.75
C ASP A 100 8.97 -2.16 -13.99
N GLY A 101 8.04 -1.20 -13.90
CA GLY A 101 6.60 -1.43 -13.94
C GLY A 101 5.99 -1.91 -12.61
N TRP A 102 4.67 -2.09 -12.63
CA TRP A 102 3.95 -2.59 -11.46
C TRP A 102 4.26 -4.07 -11.24
N SER A 103 5.08 -4.36 -10.23
CA SER A 103 5.39 -5.72 -9.79
C SER A 103 4.80 -5.95 -8.39
N PRO A 104 3.76 -6.80 -8.26
CA PRO A 104 3.21 -7.10 -6.94
C PRO A 104 4.29 -7.69 -6.02
N PRO A 105 4.37 -7.25 -4.75
CA PRO A 105 5.42 -7.67 -3.83
C PRO A 105 5.37 -9.18 -3.52
N ARG A 106 4.18 -9.78 -3.57
CA ARG A 106 3.98 -11.23 -3.42
C ARG A 106 3.29 -11.76 -4.67
N LYS A 107 4.03 -12.57 -5.44
CA LYS A 107 3.53 -13.26 -6.64
C LYS A 107 3.13 -14.68 -6.25
N LEU A 108 1.92 -15.09 -6.65
CA LEU A 108 1.49 -16.47 -6.48
C LEU A 108 2.22 -17.34 -7.52
N SER A 109 2.74 -18.50 -7.11
CA SER A 109 3.36 -19.44 -8.06
C SER A 109 2.32 -19.98 -9.04
N ARG A 110 2.78 -20.43 -10.21
CA ARG A 110 1.89 -20.99 -11.23
C ARG A 110 1.12 -22.20 -10.70
N GLU A 111 1.83 -23.10 -10.03
CA GLU A 111 1.25 -24.30 -9.40
C GLU A 111 0.16 -23.94 -8.37
N ALA A 112 0.38 -22.90 -7.57
CA ALA A 112 -0.61 -22.46 -6.59
C ALA A 112 -1.86 -21.83 -7.24
N MET A 113 -1.72 -21.15 -8.39
CA MET A 113 -2.89 -20.71 -9.17
C MET A 113 -3.70 -21.89 -9.71
N ASP A 114 -3.03 -22.95 -10.18
CA ASP A 114 -3.69 -24.15 -10.69
C ASP A 114 -4.37 -24.94 -9.58
N ALA A 115 -3.74 -25.05 -8.40
CA ALA A 115 -4.36 -25.61 -7.19
C ALA A 115 -5.62 -24.82 -6.78
N LEU A 116 -5.55 -23.48 -6.83
CA LEU A 116 -6.72 -22.62 -6.56
C LEU A 116 -7.86 -22.91 -7.54
N ARG A 117 -7.56 -23.04 -8.84
CA ARG A 117 -8.56 -23.40 -9.86
C ARG A 117 -9.14 -24.79 -9.62
N GLN A 118 -8.32 -25.76 -9.24
CA GLN A 118 -8.76 -27.13 -8.95
C GLN A 118 -9.69 -27.17 -7.74
N LEU A 119 -9.32 -26.53 -6.62
CA LEU A 119 -10.16 -26.49 -5.42
C LEU A 119 -11.56 -25.93 -5.71
N ASN A 120 -11.61 -24.79 -6.42
CA ASN A 120 -12.88 -24.17 -6.78
C ASN A 120 -13.68 -24.98 -7.82
N ARG A 121 -13.03 -25.83 -8.63
CA ARG A 121 -13.71 -26.75 -9.55
C ARG A 121 -14.35 -27.93 -8.81
N ILE A 122 -13.71 -28.43 -7.76
CA ILE A 122 -14.20 -29.58 -6.99
C ILE A 122 -15.41 -29.16 -6.14
N GLU A 123 -15.26 -28.10 -5.33
CA GLU A 123 -16.34 -27.60 -4.46
C GLU A 123 -16.43 -26.08 -4.48
N PRO A 124 -17.18 -25.48 -5.42
CA PRO A 124 -17.31 -24.02 -5.51
C PRO A 124 -18.10 -23.41 -4.34
N GLN A 125 -18.95 -24.20 -3.65
CA GLN A 125 -19.77 -23.73 -2.53
C GLN A 125 -18.95 -23.57 -1.24
N THR A 126 -17.97 -24.44 -1.00
CA THR A 126 -17.10 -24.39 0.20
C THR A 126 -15.90 -23.50 -0.04
N PHE A 127 -15.26 -23.60 -1.21
CA PHE A 127 -14.11 -22.78 -1.61
C PHE A 127 -14.54 -21.49 -2.29
N THR A 128 -15.32 -20.67 -1.59
CA THR A 128 -15.70 -19.35 -2.07
C THR A 128 -14.50 -18.40 -2.20
N THR A 129 -14.67 -17.30 -2.93
CA THR A 129 -13.58 -16.35 -3.21
C THR A 129 -12.93 -15.76 -1.95
N SER A 130 -13.69 -15.51 -0.87
CA SER A 130 -13.16 -15.03 0.41
C SER A 130 -12.33 -16.11 1.12
N VAL A 131 -12.83 -17.34 1.15
CA VAL A 131 -12.13 -18.47 1.79
C VAL A 131 -10.80 -18.76 1.07
N LEU A 132 -10.79 -18.72 -0.27
CA LEU A 132 -9.58 -18.88 -1.06
C LEU A 132 -8.60 -17.72 -0.86
N ALA A 133 -9.09 -16.48 -0.79
CA ALA A 133 -8.28 -15.31 -0.49
C ALA A 133 -7.54 -15.45 0.84
N ASP A 134 -8.24 -15.93 1.87
CA ASP A 134 -7.68 -16.12 3.21
C ASP A 134 -6.65 -17.25 3.28
N LYS A 135 -6.86 -18.35 2.54
CA LYS A 135 -5.93 -19.49 2.48
C LYS A 135 -4.65 -19.13 1.73
N PHE A 136 -4.78 -18.46 0.58
CA PHE A 136 -3.63 -18.10 -0.27
C PHE A 136 -3.01 -16.75 0.10
N LYS A 137 -3.58 -16.01 1.06
CA LYS A 137 -3.14 -14.67 1.50
C LYS A 137 -3.01 -13.68 0.34
N ILE A 138 -4.04 -13.68 -0.52
CA ILE A 138 -4.16 -12.79 -1.68
C ILE A 138 -5.48 -12.01 -1.61
N SER A 139 -5.58 -10.91 -2.35
CA SER A 139 -6.81 -10.14 -2.44
C SER A 139 -7.94 -10.97 -3.09
N PRO A 140 -9.21 -10.87 -2.63
CA PRO A 140 -10.35 -11.54 -3.25
C PRO A 140 -10.56 -11.11 -4.71
N GLU A 141 -10.12 -9.91 -5.09
CA GLU A 141 -10.14 -9.44 -6.47
C GLU A 141 -9.18 -10.25 -7.36
N ALA A 142 -7.97 -10.54 -6.86
CA ALA A 142 -7.00 -11.36 -7.56
C ALA A 142 -7.51 -12.79 -7.75
N VAL A 143 -8.18 -13.37 -6.73
CA VAL A 143 -8.83 -14.68 -6.83
C VAL A 143 -9.84 -14.69 -7.99
N ARG A 144 -10.72 -13.68 -8.06
CA ARG A 144 -11.70 -13.56 -9.16
C ARG A 144 -11.02 -13.50 -10.53
N ARG A 145 -9.92 -12.74 -10.66
CA ARG A 145 -9.15 -12.69 -11.91
C ARG A 145 -8.58 -14.05 -12.28
N ILE A 146 -8.00 -14.77 -11.33
CA ILE A 146 -7.44 -16.11 -11.56
C ILE A 146 -8.53 -17.07 -12.03
N LEU A 147 -9.69 -17.07 -11.38
CA LEU A 147 -10.84 -17.91 -11.73
C LEU A 147 -11.46 -17.53 -13.09
N LYS A 148 -11.50 -16.25 -13.44
CA LYS A 148 -12.03 -15.77 -14.73
C LYS A 148 -11.06 -16.03 -15.90
N SER A 149 -9.75 -16.06 -15.62
CA SER A 149 -8.73 -16.30 -16.64
C SER A 149 -8.76 -17.74 -17.17
N LYS A 150 -8.88 -17.90 -18.50
CA LYS A 150 -8.90 -19.21 -19.18
C LYS A 150 -7.58 -19.59 -19.84
N TRP A 151 -6.53 -18.76 -19.69
CA TRP A 151 -5.27 -18.99 -20.38
C TRP A 151 -4.50 -20.15 -19.74
N GLU A 152 -4.27 -21.19 -20.55
CA GLU A 152 -3.46 -22.35 -20.18
C GLU A 152 -2.34 -22.55 -21.21
N PRO A 153 -1.11 -22.92 -20.81
CA PRO A 153 -0.01 -23.14 -21.73
C PRO A 153 -0.21 -24.50 -22.40
N GLY A 154 0.21 -24.65 -23.65
CA GLY A 154 0.31 -25.97 -24.28
C GLY A 154 1.26 -26.90 -23.51
N VAL A 155 1.13 -28.21 -23.69
CA VAL A 155 1.85 -29.24 -22.90
C VAL A 155 3.37 -29.01 -22.89
N GLU A 156 3.99 -28.79 -24.06
CA GLU A 156 5.42 -28.49 -24.16
C GLU A 156 5.83 -27.17 -23.49
N LYS A 157 4.95 -26.17 -23.52
CA LYS A 157 5.21 -24.88 -22.84
C LYS A 157 5.13 -25.04 -21.33
N ARG A 158 4.24 -25.92 -20.82
CA ARG A 158 4.15 -26.23 -19.39
C ARG A 158 5.44 -26.85 -18.87
N THR A 159 5.97 -27.84 -19.57
CA THR A 159 7.21 -28.53 -19.16
C THR A 159 8.40 -27.57 -19.12
N LYS A 160 8.56 -26.75 -20.17
CA LYS A 160 9.61 -25.71 -20.24
C LYS A 160 9.50 -24.70 -19.10
N LEU A 161 8.28 -24.23 -18.78
CA LEU A 161 8.06 -23.30 -17.68
C LEU A 161 8.38 -23.92 -16.32
N ALA A 162 7.99 -25.19 -16.10
CA ALA A 162 8.29 -25.91 -14.87
C ALA A 162 9.80 -26.14 -14.69
N MET A 163 10.52 -26.47 -15.76
CA MET A 163 11.99 -26.57 -15.75
C MET A 163 12.62 -25.23 -15.38
N LYS A 164 12.22 -24.14 -16.03
CA LYS A 164 12.74 -22.80 -15.76
C LYS A 164 12.46 -22.34 -14.33
N GLU A 165 11.28 -22.63 -13.78
CA GLU A 165 10.95 -22.32 -12.38
C GLU A 165 11.83 -23.12 -11.41
N ARG A 166 12.06 -24.40 -11.70
CA ARG A 166 12.94 -25.27 -10.89
C ARG A 166 14.38 -24.79 -10.92
N GLU A 167 14.91 -24.46 -12.09
CA GLU A 167 16.25 -23.92 -12.28
C GLU A 167 16.42 -22.60 -11.54
N PHE A 168 15.48 -21.67 -11.69
CA PHE A 168 15.50 -20.38 -10.99
C PHE A 168 15.50 -20.58 -9.47
N ARG A 169 14.65 -21.48 -8.96
CA ARG A 169 14.61 -21.81 -7.52
C ARG A 169 15.92 -22.43 -7.04
N GLN A 170 16.51 -23.34 -7.81
CA GLN A 170 17.79 -23.96 -7.47
C GLN A 170 18.93 -22.95 -7.48
N ALA A 171 19.00 -22.09 -8.49
CA ALA A 171 19.99 -21.02 -8.60
C ALA A 171 19.87 -20.06 -7.41
N PHE A 172 18.65 -19.63 -7.06
CA PHE A 172 18.41 -18.77 -5.90
C PHE A 172 18.87 -19.40 -4.59
N ILE A 173 18.56 -20.68 -4.37
CA ILE A 173 19.01 -21.41 -3.17
C ILE A 173 20.53 -21.54 -3.15
N LYS A 174 21.15 -21.81 -4.31
CA LYS A 174 22.60 -21.94 -4.44
C LYS A 174 23.30 -20.62 -4.12
N GLU A 175 22.85 -19.52 -4.72
CA GLU A 175 23.36 -18.18 -4.48
C GLU A 175 23.27 -17.80 -3.00
N ARG A 176 22.12 -18.09 -2.36
CA ARG A 176 21.95 -17.85 -0.93
C ARG A 176 22.98 -18.62 -0.09
N ARG A 177 23.18 -19.91 -0.37
CA ARG A 177 24.18 -20.74 0.34
C ARG A 177 25.61 -20.25 0.10
N GLU A 178 25.93 -19.84 -1.12
CA GLU A 178 27.24 -19.27 -1.46
C GLU A 178 27.50 -17.98 -0.66
N LYS A 179 26.51 -17.11 -0.48
CA LYS A 179 26.62 -15.92 0.39
C LYS A 179 26.84 -16.30 1.85
N GLU A 180 26.09 -17.26 2.38
CA GLU A 180 26.27 -17.75 3.75
C GLU A 180 27.69 -18.28 3.97
N LEU A 181 28.25 -19.02 3.01
CA LEU A 181 29.64 -19.50 3.08
C LEU A 181 30.64 -18.34 3.09
N LEU A 182 30.50 -17.38 2.18
CA LEU A 182 31.38 -16.20 2.14
C LEU A 182 31.32 -15.38 3.44
N GLU A 183 30.14 -15.23 4.04
CA GLU A 183 29.99 -14.59 5.35
C GLU A 183 30.74 -15.35 6.46
N THR A 184 30.63 -16.68 6.48
CA THR A 184 31.37 -17.51 7.44
C THR A 184 32.89 -17.45 7.24
N GLU A 185 33.36 -17.38 6.00
CA GLU A 185 34.76 -17.20 5.67
C GLU A 185 35.25 -15.82 6.13
N ASN A 186 34.52 -14.75 5.79
CA ASN A 186 34.85 -13.38 6.19
C ASN A 186 34.91 -13.22 7.71
N THR A 187 33.96 -13.78 8.45
CA THR A 187 33.96 -13.74 9.92
C THR A 187 35.14 -14.49 10.52
N ARG A 188 35.47 -15.66 9.98
CA ARG A 188 36.65 -16.44 10.37
C ARG A 188 37.95 -15.68 10.09
N GLU A 189 38.04 -15.01 8.94
CA GLU A 189 39.20 -14.19 8.60
C GLU A 189 39.33 -12.98 9.54
N LEU A 190 38.25 -12.24 9.79
CA LEU A 190 38.24 -11.14 10.76
C LEU A 190 38.67 -11.61 12.16
N GLN A 191 38.17 -12.77 12.61
CA GLN A 191 38.60 -13.35 13.87
C GLN A 191 40.09 -13.67 13.87
N LYS A 192 40.61 -14.24 12.77
CA LYS A 192 42.04 -14.53 12.60
C LYS A 192 42.88 -13.24 12.60
N MET A 193 42.41 -12.17 11.95
CA MET A 193 43.06 -10.86 11.96
C MET A 193 43.06 -10.26 13.37
N PHE A 194 41.94 -10.31 14.09
CA PHE A 194 41.84 -9.82 15.47
C PHE A 194 42.76 -10.60 16.43
N ARG A 195 42.89 -11.92 16.24
CA ARG A 195 43.88 -12.74 16.98
C ARG A 195 45.32 -12.35 16.64
N ARG A 196 45.63 -11.99 15.39
CA ARG A 196 46.96 -11.52 14.99
C ARG A 196 47.30 -10.16 15.58
N SER A 197 46.35 -9.20 15.58
CA SER A 197 46.53 -7.87 16.16
C SER A 197 46.78 -7.93 17.67
N ARG A 198 46.00 -8.74 18.41
CA ARG A 198 46.25 -8.97 19.84
C ARG A 198 47.63 -9.53 20.13
N ARG A 199 48.16 -10.38 19.23
CA ARG A 199 49.51 -10.95 19.39
C ARG A 199 50.60 -9.90 19.18
N SER A 200 50.42 -8.95 18.25
CA SER A 200 51.39 -7.87 18.06
C SER A 200 51.37 -6.83 19.17
N GLU A 201 50.20 -6.54 19.76
CA GLU A 201 50.08 -5.63 20.90
C GLU A 201 50.70 -6.22 22.18
N GLY A 202 50.53 -7.53 22.41
CA GLY A 202 51.18 -8.22 23.54
C GLY A 202 52.69 -8.44 23.41
N GLU A 203 53.30 -8.13 22.26
CA GLU A 203 54.75 -8.23 22.04
C GLU A 203 55.47 -6.87 22.22
N SER A 204 54.72 -5.76 22.25
CA SER A 204 55.26 -4.43 22.58
C SER A 204 55.29 -4.11 24.08
N ASP A 205 54.68 -4.95 24.92
CA ASP A 205 54.61 -4.81 26.39
C ASP A 205 55.58 -5.78 27.11
N LEU A 206 56.80 -5.97 26.58
CA LEU A 206 57.89 -6.58 27.35
C LEU A 206 58.48 -5.54 28.32
N ASP A 207 57.87 -5.43 29.50
CA ASP A 207 58.46 -4.74 30.65
C ASP A 207 59.76 -5.47 31.11
N PRO A 208 60.78 -4.74 31.64
CA PRO A 208 62.01 -5.33 32.16
C PRO A 208 61.73 -6.31 33.31
N PRO A 209 62.62 -7.29 33.58
CA PRO A 209 62.33 -8.39 34.50
C PRO A 209 62.12 -7.87 35.92
N GLY A 210 60.86 -7.85 36.36
CA GLY A 210 60.42 -7.39 37.68
C GLY A 210 59.39 -8.34 38.28
N GLU A 211 59.85 -9.09 39.29
CA GLU A 211 59.13 -9.72 40.40
C GLU A 211 57.83 -10.52 40.11
N GLU A 212 57.97 -11.84 40.20
CA GLU A 212 56.88 -12.81 40.14
C GLU A 212 55.95 -12.68 41.37
N HIS A 213 54.76 -12.09 41.19
CA HIS A 213 53.64 -12.31 42.10
C HIS A 213 52.68 -13.33 41.51
N GLY A 214 52.91 -14.60 41.84
CA GLY A 214 51.99 -15.69 41.57
C GLY A 214 50.72 -15.58 42.43
N LEU A 215 49.55 -15.74 41.80
CA LEU A 215 48.29 -15.95 42.50
C LEU A 215 48.31 -17.34 43.12
N ASP A 216 48.41 -17.41 44.44
CA ASP A 216 48.39 -18.67 45.18
C ASP A 216 47.01 -19.35 45.08
N ALA A 217 47.00 -20.69 45.08
CA ALA A 217 45.80 -21.54 45.03
C ALA A 217 44.82 -21.38 46.22
N ARG A 218 44.99 -20.33 47.04
CA ARG A 218 44.17 -19.98 48.20
C ARG A 218 43.28 -18.76 47.96
N ASP A 219 43.38 -18.10 46.81
CA ASP A 219 42.51 -16.97 46.46
C ASP A 219 41.12 -17.49 46.04
N THR A 220 40.27 -17.76 47.04
CA THR A 220 38.86 -18.07 46.81
C THR A 220 38.06 -16.80 46.58
N PHE A 221 37.44 -16.70 45.41
CA PHE A 221 36.53 -15.64 45.02
C PHE A 221 35.26 -15.66 45.89
N THR A 222 35.13 -14.73 46.83
CA THR A 222 33.89 -14.56 47.60
C THR A 222 32.91 -13.69 46.81
N PHE A 223 31.82 -14.27 46.35
CA PHE A 223 30.70 -13.53 45.74
C PHE A 223 29.81 -12.98 46.86
N ARG A 224 29.66 -11.66 46.94
CA ARG A 224 28.74 -10.97 47.85
C ARG A 224 27.46 -10.60 47.13
#